data_AF-A0A7C5MF24-F1
#
_entry.id   AF-A0A7C5MF24-F1
#
_cell.length_a   1.000
_cell.length_b   1.000
_cell.length_c   1.000
_cell.angle_alpha   90.00
_cell.angle_beta   90.00
_cell.angle_gamma   90.00
#
_symmetry.space_group_name_H-M   'P 1'
#
loop_
_entity.id
_entity.type
_entity.pdbx_description
1 polymer ?
#
loop_
_entity_poly.entity_id
_entity_poly.type
_entity_poly.pdbx_seq_one_letter_code
_entity_poly.pdbx_strand_id
1 'polypeptide(L)'
;MRLPVVLALLLMPALVAAGTLDTVDHNTYTGVVVEVGDSDVVFLWQRDRDQPEAVKKGASDDLYRAMGQEAVVQRVPFSRIERVDGVPLEAWKSLFQKNLFYRAFANLEGARVRAATAGDFMKQIKGVIIFLAFLLVVVPLVLVVASLPFTQTRLGYGAGIGVTIMLTVLGFASAMLARWLATSAGFAQSDGGQLALSVVLGLVIAAIVHFVTRYGFWQGLVFTVVWSGAFVFSGRAVMWALGGIPDAPSPY
;
A
#
# COMPACT_ATOMS: atom_id res chain seq x y z
N MET A 1 -11.72 23.74 2.66
CA MET A 1 -11.88 22.34 3.11
C MET A 1 -11.58 22.30 4.60
N ARG A 2 -12.51 21.84 5.46
CA ARG A 2 -12.32 21.90 6.92
C ARG A 2 -11.31 20.82 7.35
N LEU A 3 -10.25 21.21 8.05
CA LEU A 3 -9.17 20.37 8.61
C LEU A 3 -9.60 19.00 9.17
N PRO A 4 -10.74 18.82 9.86
CA PRO A 4 -11.20 17.51 10.31
C PRO A 4 -11.53 16.51 9.19
N VAL A 5 -11.96 16.97 8.01
CA VAL A 5 -12.21 16.09 6.84
C VAL A 5 -10.89 15.61 6.24
N VAL A 6 -9.87 16.47 6.23
CA VAL A 6 -8.50 16.12 5.84
C VAL A 6 -7.91 15.09 6.80
N LEU A 7 -8.07 15.31 8.12
CA LEU A 7 -7.62 14.35 9.12
C LEU A 7 -8.36 13.02 9.03
N ALA A 8 -9.68 13.03 8.86
CA ALA A 8 -10.49 11.81 8.73
C ALA A 8 -10.10 11.00 7.48
N LEU A 9 -9.85 11.66 6.35
CA LEU A 9 -9.39 11.00 5.11
C LEU A 9 -7.94 10.50 5.21
N LEU A 10 -7.06 11.22 5.94
CA LEU A 10 -5.69 10.78 6.25
C LEU A 10 -5.66 9.60 7.24
N LEU A 11 -6.71 9.44 8.05
CA LEU A 11 -6.86 8.35 9.03
C LEU A 11 -7.59 7.12 8.46
N MET A 12 -8.25 7.20 7.29
CA MET A 12 -8.88 6.02 6.68
C MET A 12 -7.92 4.85 6.36
N PRO A 13 -6.64 5.06 5.98
CA PRO A 13 -5.66 3.98 5.87
C PRO A 13 -5.38 3.27 7.20
N ALA A 14 -5.73 3.87 8.36
CA ALA A 14 -5.59 3.24 9.66
C ALA A 14 -6.63 2.12 9.90
N LEU A 15 -7.69 2.04 9.09
CA LEU A 15 -8.79 1.08 9.25
C LEU A 15 -8.68 -0.16 8.34
N VAL A 16 -7.64 -0.26 7.51
CA VAL A 16 -7.46 -1.42 6.63
C VAL A 16 -6.80 -2.55 7.44
N ALA A 17 -7.56 -3.64 7.61
CA ALA A 17 -7.04 -4.90 8.12
C ALA A 17 -5.80 -5.30 7.31
N ALA A 18 -4.74 -5.73 8.00
CA ALA A 18 -3.58 -6.30 7.32
C ALA A 18 -4.03 -7.42 6.38
N GLY A 19 -3.30 -7.56 5.27
CA GLY A 19 -3.56 -8.59 4.28
C GLY A 19 -3.44 -10.00 4.87
N THR A 20 -3.79 -11.00 4.07
CA THR A 20 -3.67 -12.41 4.46
C THR A 20 -2.81 -13.17 3.47
N LEU A 21 -2.06 -14.14 3.99
CA LEU A 21 -1.32 -15.12 3.21
C LEU A 21 -1.83 -16.50 3.60
N ASP A 22 -2.51 -17.14 2.67
CA ASP A 22 -3.01 -18.51 2.83
C ASP A 22 -2.00 -19.48 2.22
N THR A 23 -1.57 -20.44 3.02
CA THR A 23 -0.61 -21.46 2.61
C THR A 23 -1.29 -22.71 2.09
N VAL A 24 -0.55 -23.49 1.29
CA VAL A 24 -1.00 -24.80 0.78
C VAL A 24 -1.32 -25.77 1.91
N ASP A 25 -0.67 -25.61 3.07
CA ASP A 25 -0.92 -26.40 4.29
C ASP A 25 -2.14 -25.90 5.10
N HIS A 26 -2.98 -25.05 4.51
CA HIS A 26 -4.19 -24.46 5.11
C HIS A 26 -3.96 -23.58 6.35
N ASN A 27 -2.75 -23.04 6.52
CA ASN A 27 -2.49 -21.99 7.51
C ASN A 27 -2.71 -20.61 6.88
N THR A 28 -3.38 -19.72 7.61
CA THR A 28 -3.58 -18.32 7.24
C THR A 28 -2.74 -17.43 8.15
N TYR A 29 -1.91 -16.59 7.55
CA TYR A 29 -1.09 -15.61 8.26
C TYR A 29 -1.54 -14.19 7.94
N THR A 30 -1.63 -13.35 8.96
CA THR A 30 -1.96 -11.93 8.82
C THR A 30 -0.69 -11.11 8.62
N GLY A 31 -0.66 -10.27 7.59
CA GLY A 31 0.54 -9.47 7.31
C GLY A 31 0.47 -8.74 5.98
N VAL A 32 1.62 -8.30 5.48
CA VAL A 32 1.71 -7.58 4.21
C VAL A 32 2.88 -8.11 3.39
N VAL A 33 2.64 -8.39 2.12
CA VAL A 33 3.73 -8.66 1.17
C VAL A 33 4.41 -7.33 0.85
N VAL A 34 5.70 -7.24 1.15
CA VAL A 34 6.47 -6.01 0.94
C VAL A 34 7.39 -6.10 -0.28
N GLU A 35 7.78 -7.30 -0.66
CA GLU A 35 8.61 -7.53 -1.85
C GLU A 35 8.22 -8.86 -2.51
N VAL A 36 8.40 -8.92 -3.83
CA VAL A 36 8.14 -10.10 -4.65
C VAL A 36 9.43 -10.39 -5.40
N GLY A 37 10.07 -11.51 -5.05
CA GLY A 37 11.21 -12.05 -5.78
C GLY A 37 10.78 -12.94 -6.94
N ASP A 38 11.76 -13.59 -7.57
CA ASP A 38 11.50 -14.48 -8.72
C ASP A 38 10.76 -15.76 -8.32
N SER A 39 10.99 -16.24 -7.09
CA SER A 39 10.41 -17.49 -6.56
C SER A 39 9.81 -17.38 -5.16
N ASP A 40 9.87 -16.20 -4.54
CA ASP A 40 9.42 -15.96 -3.18
C ASP A 40 8.71 -14.61 -3.02
N VAL A 41 8.07 -14.43 -1.88
CA VAL A 41 7.65 -13.12 -1.39
C VAL A 41 8.32 -12.84 -0.05
N VAL A 42 8.66 -11.58 0.18
CA VAL A 42 9.01 -11.09 1.50
C VAL A 42 7.72 -10.63 2.18
N PHE A 43 7.26 -11.44 3.12
CA PHE A 43 6.05 -11.22 3.89
C PHE A 43 6.40 -10.67 5.26
N LEU A 44 5.80 -9.53 5.62
CA LEU A 44 5.89 -8.96 6.95
C LEU A 44 4.73 -9.50 7.79
N TRP A 45 5.01 -10.57 8.55
CA TRP A 45 4.04 -11.30 9.34
C TRP A 45 3.71 -10.57 10.65
N GLN A 46 2.44 -10.24 10.86
CA GLN A 46 1.92 -9.66 12.10
C GLN A 46 1.60 -10.79 13.10
N ARG A 47 2.66 -11.35 13.69
CA ARG A 47 2.58 -12.49 14.61
C ARG A 47 1.65 -12.24 15.79
N ASP A 48 1.56 -11.00 16.27
CA ASP A 48 0.66 -10.58 17.33
C ASP A 48 -0.81 -10.84 17.00
N ARG A 49 -1.23 -10.66 15.75
CA ARG A 49 -2.61 -10.90 15.32
C ARG A 49 -2.95 -12.38 15.29
N ASP A 50 -2.02 -13.21 14.87
CA ASP A 50 -2.23 -14.66 14.69
C ASP A 50 -1.98 -15.48 15.97
N GLN A 51 -1.50 -14.88 17.06
CA GLN A 51 -1.32 -15.60 18.33
C GLN A 51 -2.67 -15.98 18.97
N PRO A 52 -2.79 -17.22 19.53
CA PRO A 52 -3.97 -17.66 20.27
C PRO A 52 -4.28 -16.74 21.47
N GLU A 53 -5.56 -16.51 21.79
CA GLU A 53 -5.97 -15.62 22.90
C GLU A 53 -5.37 -16.01 24.25
N ALA A 54 -5.12 -17.30 24.49
CA ALA A 54 -4.51 -17.79 25.72
C ALA A 54 -3.10 -17.21 25.95
N VAL A 55 -2.34 -16.98 24.88
CA VAL A 55 -1.00 -16.39 24.93
C VAL A 55 -1.08 -14.85 25.04
N LYS A 56 -2.10 -14.23 24.40
CA LYS A 56 -2.37 -12.78 24.51
C LYS A 56 -2.79 -12.33 25.92
N LYS A 57 -3.52 -13.18 26.67
CA LYS A 57 -3.99 -12.89 28.04
C LYS A 57 -2.87 -12.99 29.09
N GLY A 58 -1.78 -13.71 28.79
CA GLY A 58 -0.56 -13.76 29.61
C GLY A 58 0.35 -12.55 29.39
N ALA A 59 -0.18 -11.32 29.42
CA ALA A 59 0.59 -10.10 29.13
C ALA A 59 1.80 -9.86 30.06
N SER A 60 1.88 -10.60 31.17
CA SER A 60 3.01 -10.64 32.11
C SER A 60 3.98 -11.81 31.88
N ASP A 61 3.69 -12.75 31.00
CA ASP A 61 4.54 -13.92 30.77
C ASP A 61 5.77 -13.53 29.94
N ASP A 62 6.93 -13.97 30.44
CA ASP A 62 8.20 -13.87 29.72
C ASP A 62 8.15 -14.55 28.35
N LEU A 63 7.22 -15.49 28.13
CA LEU A 63 6.91 -16.09 26.82
C LEU A 63 6.27 -15.09 25.82
N TYR A 64 5.34 -14.24 26.27
CA TYR A 64 4.74 -13.21 25.41
C TYR A 64 5.77 -12.12 25.05
N ARG A 65 6.61 -11.74 26.01
CA ARG A 65 7.74 -10.82 25.78
C ARG A 65 8.84 -11.44 24.92
N ALA A 66 9.17 -12.73 25.10
CA ALA A 66 10.17 -13.44 24.33
C ALA A 66 9.72 -13.74 22.89
N MET A 67 8.41 -13.87 22.65
CA MET A 67 7.85 -14.08 21.30
C MET A 67 7.57 -12.78 20.53
N GLY A 68 7.55 -11.64 21.22
CA GLY A 68 7.60 -10.28 20.67
C GLY A 68 6.28 -9.77 20.07
N GLN A 69 6.01 -8.47 20.24
CA GLN A 69 5.02 -7.70 19.47
C GLN A 69 5.53 -7.34 18.05
N GLU A 70 6.51 -8.08 17.57
CA GLU A 70 7.31 -7.66 16.42
C GLU A 70 6.74 -8.32 15.16
N ALA A 71 6.50 -7.50 14.12
CA ALA A 71 6.21 -8.08 12.83
C ALA A 71 7.48 -8.71 12.28
N VAL A 72 7.42 -10.01 12.00
CA VAL A 72 8.58 -10.79 11.59
C VAL A 72 8.65 -10.77 10.07
N VAL A 73 9.81 -10.40 9.55
CA VAL A 73 10.07 -10.53 8.11
C VAL A 73 10.33 -12.01 7.81
N GLN A 74 9.52 -12.60 6.93
CA GLN A 74 9.70 -13.96 6.45
C GLN A 74 9.78 -13.98 4.93
N ARG A 75 10.68 -14.80 4.40
CA ARG A 75 10.66 -15.19 2.98
C ARG A 75 9.79 -16.42 2.83
N VAL A 76 8.71 -16.30 2.07
CA VAL A 76 7.78 -17.40 1.82
C VAL A 76 7.87 -17.79 0.34
N PRO A 77 8.31 -19.02 0.00
CA PRO A 77 8.41 -19.44 -1.39
C PRO A 77 7.01 -19.59 -2.00
N PHE A 78 6.88 -19.27 -3.29
CA PHE A 78 5.61 -19.39 -4.02
C PHE A 78 4.99 -20.78 -3.94
N SER A 79 5.81 -21.83 -3.87
CA SER A 79 5.34 -23.22 -3.74
C SER A 79 4.55 -23.50 -2.45
N ARG A 80 4.62 -22.60 -1.46
CA ARG A 80 3.88 -22.71 -0.19
C ARG A 80 2.66 -21.80 -0.12
N ILE A 81 2.43 -20.95 -1.12
CA ILE A 81 1.37 -19.94 -1.09
C ILE A 81 0.23 -20.41 -1.99
N GLU A 82 -0.96 -20.54 -1.42
CA GLU A 82 -2.18 -20.78 -2.19
C GLU A 82 -2.78 -19.44 -2.65
N ARG A 83 -2.92 -18.50 -1.72
CA ARG A 83 -3.59 -17.20 -1.95
C ARG A 83 -2.94 -16.08 -1.17
N VAL A 84 -3.07 -14.87 -1.70
CA VAL A 84 -2.72 -13.64 -1.00
C VAL A 84 -3.92 -12.70 -1.09
N ASP A 85 -4.38 -12.19 0.06
CA ASP A 85 -5.60 -11.39 0.19
C ASP A 85 -6.85 -12.04 -0.44
N GLY A 86 -6.94 -13.37 -0.38
CA GLY A 86 -8.00 -14.16 -1.00
C GLY A 86 -7.91 -14.28 -2.54
N VAL A 87 -6.88 -13.72 -3.17
CA VAL A 87 -6.60 -13.85 -4.61
C VAL A 87 -5.69 -15.06 -4.84
N PRO A 88 -6.03 -15.99 -5.76
CA PRO A 88 -5.14 -17.09 -6.14
C PRO A 88 -3.76 -16.57 -6.54
N LEU A 89 -2.69 -17.28 -6.15
CA LEU A 89 -1.31 -16.79 -6.31
C LEU A 89 -1.00 -16.27 -7.72
N GLU A 90 -1.38 -16.98 -8.78
CA GLU A 90 -1.11 -16.57 -10.16
C GLU A 90 -1.83 -15.26 -10.54
N ALA A 91 -3.12 -15.13 -10.18
CA ALA A 91 -3.87 -13.90 -10.38
C ALA A 91 -3.33 -12.75 -9.52
N TRP A 92 -2.86 -13.06 -8.31
CA TRP A 92 -2.26 -12.10 -7.40
C TRP A 92 -0.93 -11.56 -7.95
N LYS A 93 -0.09 -12.38 -8.57
CA LYS A 93 1.14 -11.93 -9.25
C LYS A 93 0.80 -10.92 -10.34
N SER A 94 -0.19 -11.22 -11.19
CA SER A 94 -0.66 -10.28 -12.22
C SER A 94 -1.17 -8.98 -11.60
N LEU A 95 -2.00 -9.06 -10.54
CA LEU A 95 -2.52 -7.91 -9.81
C LEU A 95 -1.37 -7.06 -9.22
N PHE A 96 -0.42 -7.66 -8.51
CA PHE A 96 0.69 -6.94 -7.87
C PHE A 96 1.67 -6.33 -8.87
N GLN A 97 2.01 -7.05 -9.94
CA GLN A 97 3.02 -6.62 -10.89
C GLN A 97 2.49 -5.65 -11.94
N LYS A 98 1.25 -5.86 -12.40
CA LYS A 98 0.68 -5.13 -13.55
C LYS A 98 -0.32 -4.06 -13.14
N ASN A 99 -1.01 -4.20 -12.00
CA ASN A 99 -2.00 -3.21 -11.61
C ASN A 99 -1.36 -2.02 -10.88
N LEU A 100 -1.45 -0.83 -11.48
CA LEU A 100 -0.83 0.39 -10.94
C LEU A 100 -1.37 0.75 -9.55
N PHE A 101 -2.68 0.68 -9.37
CA PHE A 101 -3.35 1.12 -8.14
C PHE A 101 -3.13 0.14 -7.00
N TYR A 102 -3.29 -1.17 -7.28
CA TYR A 102 -3.02 -2.19 -6.28
C TYR A 102 -1.55 -2.14 -5.85
N ARG A 103 -0.61 -1.99 -6.79
CA ARG A 103 0.81 -1.86 -6.46
C ARG A 103 1.12 -0.60 -5.65
N ALA A 104 0.58 0.55 -6.03
CA ALA A 104 0.78 1.79 -5.27
C ALA A 104 0.28 1.65 -3.83
N PHE A 105 -0.90 1.03 -3.66
CA PHE A 105 -1.48 0.80 -2.35
C PHE A 105 -0.74 -0.27 -1.52
N ALA A 106 -0.32 -1.38 -2.13
CA ALA A 106 0.48 -2.40 -1.46
C ALA A 106 1.83 -1.83 -0.96
N ASN A 107 2.47 -0.94 -1.73
CA ASN A 107 3.67 -0.24 -1.29
C ASN A 107 3.39 0.73 -0.12
N LEU A 108 2.25 1.44 -0.15
CA LEU A 108 1.81 2.31 0.93
C LEU A 108 1.57 1.52 2.23
N GLU A 109 0.83 0.42 2.14
CA GLU A 109 0.55 -0.48 3.26
C GLU A 109 1.83 -1.11 3.81
N GLY A 110 2.72 -1.58 2.94
CA GLY A 110 4.03 -2.10 3.35
C GLY A 110 4.85 -1.06 4.12
N ALA A 111 4.86 0.19 3.65
CA ALA A 111 5.53 1.29 4.35
C ALA A 111 4.88 1.60 5.72
N ARG A 112 3.54 1.61 5.78
CA ARG A 112 2.77 1.85 7.00
C ARG A 112 3.03 0.77 8.04
N VAL A 113 2.91 -0.50 7.67
CA VAL A 113 3.13 -1.62 8.60
C VAL A 113 4.55 -1.59 9.12
N ARG A 114 5.55 -1.38 8.25
CA ARG A 114 6.95 -1.25 8.69
C ARG A 114 7.17 -0.08 9.65
N ALA A 115 6.60 1.08 9.36
CA ALA A 115 6.66 2.21 10.28
C ALA A 115 6.04 1.87 11.64
N ALA A 116 4.93 1.12 11.65
CA ALA A 116 4.29 0.68 12.88
C ALA A 116 5.08 -0.41 13.61
N THR A 117 5.89 -1.22 12.92
CA THR A 117 6.54 -2.41 13.47
C THR A 117 8.06 -2.27 13.60
N ALA A 118 8.63 -1.07 13.45
CA ALA A 118 10.07 -0.81 13.43
C ALA A 118 10.81 -1.04 14.78
N GLY A 119 10.23 -1.83 15.70
CA GLY A 119 10.75 -2.04 17.06
C GLY A 119 10.42 -0.87 17.97
N ASP A 120 11.46 -0.21 18.51
CA ASP A 120 11.34 0.86 19.50
C ASP A 120 10.48 2.04 19.03
N PHE A 121 9.73 2.61 19.98
CA PHE A 121 8.83 3.76 19.78
C PHE A 121 9.45 4.91 18.97
N MET A 122 10.74 5.21 19.17
CA MET A 122 11.44 6.27 18.44
C MET A 122 11.58 5.98 16.93
N LYS A 123 11.79 4.71 16.55
CA LYS A 123 11.82 4.30 15.14
C LYS A 123 10.43 4.36 14.53
N GLN A 124 9.39 4.00 15.29
CA GLN A 124 8.01 4.10 14.84
C GLN A 124 7.60 5.56 14.56
N ILE A 125 7.91 6.49 15.47
CA ILE A 125 7.68 7.93 15.27
C ILE A 125 8.41 8.42 14.01
N LYS A 126 9.69 8.07 13.83
CA LYS A 126 10.45 8.45 12.63
C LYS A 126 9.78 7.92 11.36
N GLY A 127 9.37 6.66 11.34
CA GLY A 127 8.65 6.06 10.22
C GLY A 127 7.36 6.81 9.87
N VAL A 128 6.53 7.12 10.88
CA VAL A 128 5.30 7.90 10.70
C VAL A 128 5.58 9.31 10.19
N ILE A 129 6.58 10.00 10.74
CA ILE A 129 6.97 11.35 10.29
C ILE A 129 7.40 11.31 8.81
N ILE A 130 8.25 10.36 8.42
CA ILE A 130 8.72 10.23 7.04
C ILE A 130 7.55 9.92 6.11
N PHE A 131 6.68 8.99 6.50
CA PHE A 131 5.47 8.65 5.75
C PHE A 131 4.56 9.88 5.54
N LEU A 132 4.26 10.63 6.60
CA LEU A 132 3.46 11.84 6.52
C LEU A 132 4.16 12.95 5.72
N ALA A 133 5.48 13.09 5.84
CA ALA A 133 6.24 14.04 5.03
C ALA A 133 6.15 13.71 3.53
N PHE A 134 6.22 12.43 3.16
CA PHE A 134 5.99 12.03 1.77
C PHE A 134 4.58 12.37 1.31
N LEU A 135 3.57 11.99 2.09
CA LEU A 135 2.16 12.19 1.76
C LEU A 135 1.76 13.66 1.69
N LEU A 136 2.26 14.50 2.60
CA LEU A 136 1.82 15.88 2.78
C LEU A 136 2.76 16.92 2.18
N VAL A 137 4.02 16.56 1.89
CA VAL A 137 5.02 17.49 1.35
C VAL A 137 5.50 17.02 0.00
N VAL A 138 6.08 15.82 -0.09
CA VAL A 138 6.72 15.35 -1.33
C VAL A 138 5.69 15.17 -2.45
N VAL A 139 4.64 14.38 -2.23
CA VAL A 139 3.62 14.11 -3.27
C VAL A 139 2.95 15.42 -3.75
N PRO A 140 2.49 16.32 -2.86
CA PRO A 140 1.96 17.62 -3.29
C PRO A 140 2.96 18.45 -4.09
N LEU A 141 4.23 18.51 -3.70
CA LEU A 141 5.26 19.23 -4.46
C LEU A 141 5.47 18.65 -5.85
N VAL A 142 5.55 17.32 -5.97
CA VAL A 142 5.71 16.67 -7.28
C VAL A 142 4.49 16.94 -8.17
N LEU A 143 3.27 16.93 -7.61
CA LEU A 143 2.06 17.31 -8.36
C LEU A 143 2.07 18.77 -8.79
N VAL A 144 2.57 19.69 -7.95
CA VAL A 144 2.74 21.11 -8.30
C VAL A 144 3.69 21.25 -9.49
N VAL A 145 4.84 20.58 -9.45
CA VAL A 145 5.81 20.56 -10.55
C VAL A 145 5.19 19.95 -11.82
N ALA A 146 4.48 18.82 -11.68
CA ALA A 146 3.79 18.18 -12.80
C ALA A 146 2.68 19.06 -13.42
N SER A 147 2.17 20.04 -12.67
CA SER A 147 1.18 20.99 -13.18
C SER A 147 1.77 22.13 -14.01
N LEU A 148 3.10 22.37 -13.96
CA LEU A 148 3.75 23.52 -14.61
C LEU A 148 3.54 23.60 -16.14
N PRO A 149 3.52 22.49 -16.90
CA PRO A 149 3.24 22.53 -18.33
C PRO A 149 1.81 22.98 -18.67
N PHE A 150 0.88 22.93 -17.72
CA PHE A 150 -0.52 23.32 -17.92
C PHE A 150 -0.68 24.82 -17.63
N THR A 151 -0.81 25.61 -18.69
CA THR A 151 -0.84 27.08 -18.63
C THR A 151 -2.12 27.64 -18.04
N GLN A 152 -3.25 26.92 -18.13
CA GLN A 152 -4.57 27.44 -17.75
C GLN A 152 -4.88 27.28 -16.25
N THR A 153 -4.37 26.24 -15.60
CA THR A 153 -4.71 25.92 -14.19
C THR A 153 -3.53 25.32 -13.45
N ARG A 154 -2.61 26.16 -13.00
CA ARG A 154 -1.50 25.73 -12.14
C ARG A 154 -2.00 25.28 -10.77
N LEU A 155 -1.42 24.19 -10.26
CA LEU A 155 -1.71 23.66 -8.94
C LEU A 155 -0.89 24.45 -7.91
N GLY A 156 -1.56 25.12 -6.98
CA GLY A 156 -0.90 25.64 -5.79
C GLY A 156 -0.68 24.54 -4.75
N TYR A 157 0.27 24.71 -3.83
CA TYR A 157 0.61 23.68 -2.83
C TYR A 157 -0.59 23.17 -2.03
N GLY A 158 -1.43 24.07 -1.49
CA GLY A 158 -2.63 23.69 -0.74
C GLY A 158 -3.65 22.90 -1.58
N ALA A 159 -3.78 23.24 -2.86
CA ALA A 159 -4.59 22.45 -3.79
C ALA A 159 -3.93 21.10 -4.12
N GLY A 160 -2.59 21.03 -4.14
CA GLY A 160 -1.83 19.79 -4.28
C GLY A 160 -2.06 18.81 -3.13
N ILE A 161 -2.18 19.29 -1.89
CA ILE A 161 -2.60 18.46 -0.76
C ILE A 161 -4.01 17.91 -1.00
N GLY A 162 -4.96 18.76 -1.40
CA GLY A 162 -6.34 18.35 -1.69
C GLY A 162 -6.42 17.28 -2.78
N VAL A 163 -5.68 17.47 -3.88
CA VAL A 163 -5.59 16.49 -4.98
C VAL A 163 -4.92 15.19 -4.50
N THR A 164 -3.86 15.27 -3.69
CA THR A 164 -3.20 14.08 -3.14
C THR A 164 -4.15 13.23 -2.31
N ILE A 165 -4.93 13.86 -1.42
CA ILE A 165 -5.92 13.16 -0.59
C ILE A 165 -7.00 12.53 -1.47
N MET A 166 -7.56 13.28 -2.42
CA MET A 166 -8.58 12.78 -3.35
C MET A 166 -8.07 11.57 -4.14
N LEU A 167 -6.87 11.66 -4.73
CA LEU A 167 -6.27 10.56 -5.49
C LEU A 167 -5.95 9.37 -4.58
N THR A 168 -5.59 9.59 -3.32
CA THR A 168 -5.36 8.50 -2.36
C THR A 168 -6.63 7.70 -2.11
N VAL A 169 -7.76 8.39 -1.92
CA VAL A 169 -9.07 7.75 -1.73
C VAL A 169 -9.50 7.01 -3.00
N LEU A 170 -9.40 7.64 -4.17
CA LEU A 170 -9.79 7.04 -5.44
C LEU A 170 -8.88 5.86 -5.81
N GLY A 171 -7.58 5.98 -5.57
CA GLY A 171 -6.60 4.92 -5.80
C GLY A 171 -6.81 3.72 -4.88
N PHE A 172 -7.17 3.96 -3.62
CA PHE A 172 -7.55 2.88 -2.69
C PHE A 172 -8.81 2.15 -3.15
N ALA A 173 -9.88 2.87 -3.51
CA ALA A 173 -11.10 2.27 -4.04
C ALA A 173 -10.82 1.46 -5.32
N SER A 174 -9.94 1.99 -6.18
CA SER A 174 -9.45 1.33 -7.40
C SER A 174 -8.67 0.04 -7.12
N ALA A 175 -7.80 0.04 -6.12
CA ALA A 175 -7.07 -1.14 -5.67
C ALA A 175 -8.00 -2.22 -5.12
N MET A 176 -8.99 -1.83 -4.31
CA MET A 176 -10.00 -2.75 -3.78
C MET A 176 -10.86 -3.36 -4.90
N LEU A 177 -11.30 -2.54 -5.86
CA LEU A 177 -12.05 -3.02 -7.01
C LEU A 177 -11.23 -3.99 -7.87
N ALA A 178 -9.96 -3.67 -8.12
CA ALA A 178 -9.06 -4.56 -8.85
C ALA A 178 -8.84 -5.90 -8.15
N ARG A 179 -8.68 -5.88 -6.82
CA ARG A 179 -8.61 -7.10 -5.99
C ARG A 179 -9.89 -7.91 -6.09
N TRP A 180 -11.05 -7.28 -5.90
CA TRP A 180 -12.35 -7.95 -5.99
C TRP A 180 -12.60 -8.54 -7.38
N LEU A 181 -12.22 -7.84 -8.45
CA LEU A 181 -12.31 -8.37 -9.80
C LEU A 181 -11.36 -9.55 -10.01
N ALA A 182 -10.15 -9.52 -9.45
CA ALA A 182 -9.22 -10.65 -9.54
C ALA A 182 -9.77 -11.92 -8.88
N THR A 183 -10.62 -11.82 -7.85
CA THR A 183 -11.26 -12.98 -7.23
C THR A 183 -12.54 -13.44 -7.93
N SER A 184 -13.21 -12.56 -8.67
CA SER A 184 -14.57 -12.80 -9.19
C SER A 184 -14.68 -12.88 -10.71
N ALA A 185 -13.72 -12.35 -11.46
CA ALA A 185 -13.78 -12.22 -12.91
C ALA A 185 -12.51 -12.75 -13.58
N GLY A 186 -12.66 -13.79 -14.41
CA GLY A 186 -11.53 -14.46 -15.07
C GLY A 186 -10.63 -13.54 -15.90
N PHE A 187 -11.18 -12.49 -16.54
CA PHE A 187 -10.35 -11.54 -17.30
C PHE A 187 -9.35 -10.81 -16.40
N ALA A 188 -9.76 -10.44 -15.18
CA ALA A 188 -8.95 -9.71 -14.22
C ALA A 188 -7.92 -10.61 -13.51
N GLN A 189 -7.92 -11.91 -13.78
CA GLN A 189 -6.86 -12.82 -13.30
C GLN A 189 -5.62 -12.81 -14.18
N SER A 190 -5.69 -12.18 -15.36
CA SER A 190 -4.59 -12.15 -16.33
C SER A 190 -3.79 -10.84 -16.27
N ASP A 191 -2.53 -10.90 -16.71
CA ASP A 191 -1.68 -9.73 -16.90
C ASP A 191 -2.34 -8.67 -17.79
N GLY A 192 -2.88 -9.09 -18.94
CA GLY A 192 -3.53 -8.18 -19.88
C GLY A 192 -4.77 -7.51 -19.28
N GLY A 193 -5.58 -8.26 -18.52
CA GLY A 193 -6.74 -7.72 -17.82
C GLY A 193 -6.37 -6.70 -16.74
N GLN A 194 -5.32 -6.95 -15.97
CA GLN A 194 -4.86 -6.03 -14.93
C GLN A 194 -4.22 -4.75 -15.49
N LEU A 195 -3.51 -4.85 -16.61
CA LEU A 195 -3.04 -3.67 -17.36
C LEU A 195 -4.21 -2.86 -17.90
N ALA A 196 -5.17 -3.51 -18.58
CA ALA A 196 -6.34 -2.84 -19.11
C ALA A 196 -7.15 -2.16 -18.00
N LEU A 197 -7.35 -2.84 -16.87
CA LEU A 197 -8.05 -2.30 -15.71
C LEU A 197 -7.33 -1.07 -15.14
N SER A 198 -6.00 -1.08 -15.08
CA SER A 198 -5.22 0.10 -14.65
C SER A 198 -5.42 1.30 -15.58
N VAL A 199 -5.43 1.07 -16.90
CA VAL A 199 -5.68 2.16 -17.86
C VAL A 199 -7.11 2.69 -17.69
N VAL A 200 -8.11 1.82 -17.66
CA VAL A 200 -9.52 2.22 -17.51
C VAL A 200 -9.74 3.00 -16.22
N LEU A 201 -9.23 2.49 -15.08
CA LEU A 201 -9.33 3.18 -13.80
C LEU A 201 -8.61 4.53 -13.81
N GLY A 202 -7.44 4.63 -14.44
CA GLY A 202 -6.74 5.90 -14.62
C GLY A 202 -7.55 6.92 -15.41
N LEU A 203 -8.21 6.49 -16.50
CA LEU A 203 -9.10 7.35 -17.28
C LEU A 203 -10.34 7.78 -16.49
N VAL A 204 -10.93 6.87 -15.70
CA VAL A 204 -12.06 7.18 -14.81
C VAL A 204 -11.65 8.20 -13.75
N ILE A 205 -10.50 8.02 -13.10
CA ILE A 205 -9.99 8.99 -12.12
C ILE A 205 -9.73 10.35 -12.79
N ALA A 206 -9.13 10.38 -13.98
CA ALA A 206 -8.91 11.61 -14.73
C ALA A 206 -10.23 12.33 -15.06
N ALA A 207 -11.28 11.58 -15.42
CA ALA A 207 -12.62 12.13 -15.61
C ALA A 207 -13.21 12.68 -14.30
N ILE A 208 -13.05 11.97 -13.18
CA ILE A 208 -13.48 12.47 -11.86
C ILE A 208 -12.75 13.78 -11.53
N VAL A 209 -11.43 13.86 -11.72
CA VAL A 209 -10.69 15.12 -11.52
C VAL A 209 -11.26 16.22 -12.39
N HIS A 210 -11.56 15.93 -13.66
CA HIS A 210 -12.12 16.90 -14.60
C HIS A 210 -13.48 17.45 -14.17
N PHE A 211 -14.37 16.60 -13.67
CA PHE A 211 -15.72 17.01 -13.29
C PHE A 211 -15.84 17.58 -11.87
N VAL A 212 -14.98 17.13 -10.95
CA VAL A 212 -15.05 17.52 -9.52
C VAL A 212 -14.15 18.71 -9.21
N THR A 213 -13.17 19.01 -10.06
CA THR A 213 -12.22 20.09 -9.86
C THR A 213 -12.20 21.04 -11.05
N ARG A 214 -11.43 22.12 -10.95
CA ARG A 214 -11.18 23.03 -12.07
C ARG A 214 -10.12 22.53 -13.07
N TYR A 215 -9.47 21.39 -12.81
CA TYR A 215 -8.36 20.89 -13.62
C TYR A 215 -8.87 20.14 -14.85
N GLY A 216 -8.13 20.21 -15.96
CA GLY A 216 -8.50 19.50 -17.19
C GLY A 216 -8.33 17.98 -17.07
N PHE A 217 -9.00 17.23 -17.95
CA PHE A 217 -8.89 15.76 -18.02
C PHE A 217 -7.43 15.28 -18.11
N TRP A 218 -6.65 15.81 -19.05
CA TRP A 218 -5.24 15.45 -19.23
C TRP A 218 -4.38 15.77 -18.01
N GLN A 219 -4.70 16.86 -17.32
CA GLN A 219 -4.04 17.23 -16.08
C GLN A 219 -4.38 16.23 -14.96
N GLY A 220 -5.64 15.79 -14.87
CA GLY A 220 -6.06 14.72 -13.97
C GLY A 220 -5.37 13.39 -14.24
N LEU A 221 -5.17 13.04 -15.51
CA LEU A 221 -4.43 11.83 -15.89
C LEU A 221 -2.96 11.91 -15.47
N VAL A 222 -2.29 13.04 -15.75
CA VAL A 222 -0.92 13.29 -15.29
C VAL A 222 -0.82 13.21 -13.76
N PHE A 223 -1.74 13.86 -13.05
CA PHE A 223 -1.78 13.79 -11.59
C PHE A 223 -1.92 12.35 -11.09
N THR A 224 -2.75 11.53 -11.73
CA THR A 224 -2.95 10.13 -11.35
C THR A 224 -1.68 9.30 -11.53
N VAL A 225 -0.99 9.46 -12.66
CA VAL A 225 0.27 8.75 -12.95
C VAL A 225 1.36 9.18 -11.98
N VAL A 226 1.52 10.49 -11.78
CA VAL A 226 2.52 11.07 -10.89
C VAL A 226 2.28 10.68 -9.43
N TRP A 227 1.04 10.76 -8.97
CA TRP A 227 0.60 10.30 -7.64
C TRP A 227 0.96 8.82 -7.43
N SER A 228 0.59 7.95 -8.37
CA SER A 228 0.86 6.51 -8.27
C SER A 228 2.36 6.22 -8.22
N GLY A 229 3.14 6.87 -9.10
CA GLY A 229 4.60 6.74 -9.12
C GLY A 229 5.22 7.21 -7.80
N ALA A 230 4.79 8.36 -7.28
CA ALA A 230 5.31 8.90 -6.03
C ALA A 230 5.07 7.97 -4.83
N PHE A 231 3.96 7.22 -4.78
CA PHE A 231 3.72 6.23 -3.73
C PHE A 231 4.58 4.97 -3.83
N VAL A 232 4.85 4.51 -5.05
CA VAL A 232 5.81 3.42 -5.26
C VAL A 232 7.20 3.85 -4.78
N PHE A 233 7.59 5.11 -5.03
CA PHE A 233 8.87 5.64 -4.53
C PHE A 233 8.87 5.90 -3.02
N SER A 234 7.77 6.38 -2.44
CA SER A 234 7.70 6.66 -0.99
C SER A 234 7.86 5.40 -0.17
N GLY A 235 7.28 4.27 -0.61
CA GLY A 235 7.45 2.99 0.07
C GLY A 235 8.92 2.58 0.14
N ARG A 236 9.65 2.72 -0.97
CA ARG A 236 11.09 2.45 -1.03
C ARG A 236 11.92 3.43 -0.20
N ALA A 237 11.56 4.70 -0.18
CA ALA A 237 12.26 5.71 0.61
C ALA A 237 12.11 5.49 2.11
N VAL A 238 10.91 5.11 2.58
CA VAL A 238 10.67 4.70 3.97
C VAL A 238 11.52 3.48 4.32
N MET A 239 11.63 2.49 3.41
CA MET A 239 12.51 1.33 3.63
C MET A 239 13.97 1.75 3.80
N TRP A 240 14.49 2.61 2.93
CA TRP A 240 15.88 3.06 3.02
C TRP A 240 16.15 3.84 4.31
N ALA A 241 15.25 4.75 4.69
CA ALA A 241 15.40 5.58 5.87
C ALA A 241 15.29 4.80 7.20
N LEU A 242 14.66 3.63 7.19
CA LEU A 242 14.54 2.74 8.34
C LEU A 242 15.63 1.64 8.39
N GLY A 243 16.63 1.69 7.49
CA GLY A 243 17.77 0.76 7.50
C GLY A 243 17.61 -0.48 6.61
N GLY A 244 16.71 -0.44 5.61
CA GLY A 244 16.48 -1.54 4.66
C GLY A 244 15.49 -2.59 5.17
N ILE A 245 15.38 -3.70 4.44
CA ILE A 245 14.76 -4.91 4.99
C ILE A 245 15.86 -5.58 5.82
N PRO A 246 15.71 -5.76 7.15
CA PRO A 246 16.64 -6.62 7.87
C PRO A 246 16.65 -7.98 7.17
N ASP A 247 17.83 -8.56 6.93
CA ASP A 247 17.96 -9.84 6.24
C ASP A 247 16.97 -10.81 6.87
N ALA A 248 15.96 -11.19 6.10
CA ALA A 248 15.01 -12.18 6.55
C ALA A 248 15.83 -13.45 6.80
N PRO A 249 15.87 -14.00 8.01
CA PRO A 249 16.51 -15.27 8.21
C PRO A 249 15.85 -16.25 7.25
N SER A 250 16.68 -16.87 6.40
CA SER A 250 16.25 -18.05 5.67
C SER A 250 15.67 -19.00 6.72
N PRO A 251 14.45 -19.56 6.54
CA PRO A 251 13.95 -20.61 7.41
C PRO A 251 14.77 -21.92 7.28
N TYR A 252 15.93 -21.88 6.61
CA TYR A 252 16.92 -22.93 6.43
C TYR A 252 18.31 -22.40 6.75
#